data_AF-A0A259EWR7-F1
#
_entry.id   AF-A0A259EWR7-F1
#
_cell.length_a   1.000
_cell.length_b   1.000
_cell.length_c   1.000
_cell.angle_alpha   90.00
_cell.angle_beta   90.00
_cell.angle_gamma   90.00
#
_symmetry.space_group_name_H-M   'P 1'
#
loop_
_entity.id
_entity.type
_entity.pdbx_description
1 polymer ?
#
loop_
_entity_poly.entity_id
_entity_poly.type
_entity_poly.pdbx_seq_one_letter_code
_entity_poly.pdbx_strand_id
1 'polypeptide(L)'
;LAYWQTLITWIVKQGWQVVLSASPAKQDLQLNHDILSLLDPQIRQHVVNTLGELSIPQAGTLIRGALAYVGVDTSITHLAAACNTPTIALFGPTPPTNFGPWPNGFMGEQPYALRARSQTVGNITILQGPGECVPCRKAGCEDKASSNSECLDHLEPSQVIEALQRATQQ
;
A
#
# COMPACT_ATOMS: atom_id res chain seq x y z
N LEU A 1 -12.42 -3.42 -1.48
CA LEU A 1 -12.12 -4.86 -1.26
C LEU A 1 -11.88 -5.62 -2.58
N ALA A 2 -12.77 -5.52 -3.58
CA ALA A 2 -12.59 -6.17 -4.89
C ALA A 2 -11.23 -5.85 -5.57
N TYR A 3 -10.75 -4.62 -5.44
CA TYR A 3 -9.46 -4.20 -6.02
C TYR A 3 -8.26 -4.90 -5.37
N TRP A 4 -8.29 -5.12 -4.05
CA TRP A 4 -7.29 -5.95 -3.37
C TRP A 4 -7.35 -7.41 -3.83
N GLN A 5 -8.55 -7.98 -3.97
CA GLN A 5 -8.73 -9.33 -4.52
C GLN A 5 -8.12 -9.47 -5.92
N THR A 6 -8.33 -8.46 -6.79
CA THR A 6 -7.78 -8.45 -8.15
C THR A 6 -6.25 -8.37 -8.14
N LEU A 7 -5.70 -7.47 -7.33
CA LEU A 7 -4.26 -7.30 -7.18
C LEU A 7 -3.59 -8.58 -6.65
N ILE A 8 -4.12 -9.17 -5.58
CA ILE A 8 -3.60 -10.41 -4.98
C ILE A 8 -3.64 -11.55 -5.99
N THR A 9 -4.75 -11.70 -6.72
CA THR A 9 -4.87 -12.72 -7.76
C THR A 9 -3.81 -12.54 -8.84
N TRP A 10 -3.56 -11.30 -9.28
CA TRP A 10 -2.51 -11.02 -10.26
C TRP A 10 -1.12 -11.36 -9.72
N ILE A 11 -0.79 -10.96 -8.47
CA ILE A 11 0.49 -11.23 -7.81
C ILE A 11 0.76 -12.74 -7.73
N VAL A 12 -0.23 -13.51 -7.25
CA VAL A 12 -0.09 -14.97 -7.12
C VAL A 12 0.09 -15.63 -8.48
N LYS A 13 -0.58 -15.14 -9.53
CA LYS A 13 -0.38 -15.63 -10.91
C LYS A 13 1.00 -15.32 -11.49
N GLN A 14 1.77 -14.38 -10.91
CA GLN A 14 3.18 -14.17 -11.25
C GLN A 14 4.11 -15.18 -10.56
N GLY A 15 3.59 -16.05 -9.68
CA GLY A 15 4.37 -17.01 -8.90
C GLY A 15 4.88 -16.47 -7.57
N TRP A 16 4.40 -15.31 -7.12
CA TRP A 16 4.80 -14.73 -5.83
C TRP A 16 3.81 -15.08 -4.71
N GLN A 17 4.31 -15.21 -3.48
CA GLN A 17 3.49 -15.34 -2.28
C GLN A 17 3.07 -13.95 -1.77
N VAL A 18 1.84 -13.83 -1.27
CA VAL A 18 1.35 -12.61 -0.63
C VAL A 18 1.34 -12.81 0.88
N VAL A 19 1.81 -11.83 1.63
CA VAL A 19 1.63 -11.76 3.09
C VAL A 19 0.75 -10.56 3.42
N LEU A 20 -0.41 -10.82 4.00
CA LEU A 20 -1.32 -9.79 4.50
C LEU A 20 -0.96 -9.47 5.96
N SER A 21 -0.37 -8.30 6.17
CA SER A 21 -0.20 -7.73 7.51
C SER A 21 -1.51 -7.12 8.02
N ALA A 22 -1.62 -6.94 9.33
CA ALA A 22 -2.68 -6.16 9.98
C ALA A 22 -2.18 -5.67 11.34
N SER A 23 -2.85 -4.69 11.93
CA SER A 23 -2.76 -4.48 13.38
C SER A 23 -3.69 -5.47 14.12
N PRO A 24 -3.59 -5.62 15.45
CA PRO A 24 -4.54 -6.44 16.21
C PRO A 24 -5.93 -5.80 16.33
N ALA A 25 -6.17 -4.62 15.76
CA ALA A 25 -7.48 -3.99 15.76
C ALA A 25 -8.49 -4.84 14.98
N LYS A 26 -9.69 -5.02 15.54
CA LYS A 26 -10.76 -5.84 14.95
C LYS A 26 -11.08 -5.45 13.51
N GLN A 27 -11.04 -4.14 13.20
CA GLN A 27 -11.32 -3.63 11.86
C GLN A 27 -10.29 -4.14 10.84
N ASP A 28 -8.99 -4.12 11.16
CA ASP A 28 -7.94 -4.57 10.25
C ASP A 28 -8.01 -6.09 10.02
N LEU A 29 -8.28 -6.85 11.09
CA LEU A 29 -8.48 -8.30 11.01
C LEU A 29 -9.69 -8.65 10.14
N GLN A 30 -10.78 -7.89 10.28
CA GLN A 30 -11.98 -8.05 9.47
C GLN A 30 -11.70 -7.75 8.00
N LEU A 31 -10.94 -6.69 7.69
CA LEU A 31 -10.55 -6.38 6.31
C LEU A 31 -9.76 -7.52 5.67
N ASN A 32 -8.80 -8.12 6.40
CA ASN A 32 -8.07 -9.28 5.89
C ASN A 32 -9.01 -10.49 5.69
N HIS A 33 -9.93 -10.74 6.63
CA HIS A 33 -10.92 -11.80 6.48
C HIS A 33 -11.78 -11.61 5.23
N ASP A 34 -12.27 -10.39 4.99
CA ASP A 34 -13.12 -10.06 3.85
C ASP A 34 -12.35 -10.15 2.53
N ILE A 35 -11.08 -9.76 2.50
CA ILE A 35 -10.21 -9.98 1.32
C ILE A 35 -10.09 -11.48 1.04
N LEU A 36 -9.78 -12.28 2.07
CA LEU A 36 -9.56 -13.73 1.93
C LEU A 36 -10.84 -14.48 1.53
N SER A 37 -12.02 -14.01 1.91
CA SER A 37 -13.30 -14.63 1.56
C SER A 37 -13.67 -14.42 0.09
N LEU A 38 -13.11 -13.39 -0.56
CA LEU A 38 -13.28 -13.09 -1.98
C LEU A 38 -12.27 -13.81 -2.90
N LEU A 39 -11.25 -14.45 -2.34
CA LEU A 39 -10.22 -15.14 -3.12
C LEU A 39 -10.66 -16.55 -3.51
N ASP A 40 -10.33 -16.94 -4.74
CA ASP A 40 -10.41 -18.33 -5.17
C ASP A 40 -9.53 -19.23 -4.27
N PRO A 41 -9.96 -20.46 -3.91
CA PRO A 41 -9.19 -21.35 -3.04
C PRO A 41 -7.76 -21.62 -3.51
N GLN A 42 -7.53 -21.71 -4.83
CA GLN A 42 -6.20 -21.93 -5.41
C GLN A 42 -5.32 -20.70 -5.30
N ILE A 43 -5.89 -19.50 -5.27
CA ILE A 43 -5.14 -18.26 -5.00
C ILE A 43 -4.87 -18.13 -3.51
N ARG A 44 -5.87 -18.42 -2.68
CA ARG A 44 -5.80 -18.25 -1.22
C ARG A 44 -4.70 -19.09 -0.56
N GLN A 45 -4.38 -20.27 -1.08
CA GLN A 45 -3.27 -21.09 -0.54
C GLN A 45 -1.89 -20.41 -0.64
N HIS A 46 -1.75 -19.39 -1.50
CA HIS A 46 -0.52 -18.60 -1.66
C HIS A 46 -0.57 -17.28 -0.87
N VAL A 47 -1.55 -17.11 0.02
CA VAL A 47 -1.70 -15.92 0.85
C VAL A 47 -1.56 -16.29 2.32
N VAL A 48 -0.54 -15.70 2.98
CA VAL A 48 -0.34 -15.83 4.43
C VAL A 48 -1.00 -14.63 5.11
N ASN A 49 -1.87 -14.89 6.09
CA ASN A 49 -2.46 -13.84 6.93
C ASN A 49 -1.75 -13.83 8.28
N THR A 50 -1.17 -12.69 8.66
CA THR A 50 -0.42 -12.58 9.91
C THR A 50 -1.31 -12.37 11.14
N LEU A 51 -2.62 -12.20 10.96
CA LEU A 51 -3.62 -12.10 12.02
C LEU A 51 -3.32 -11.01 13.08
N GLY A 52 -2.57 -9.97 12.70
CA GLY A 52 -2.21 -8.89 13.63
C GLY A 52 -1.18 -9.30 14.71
N GLU A 53 -0.49 -10.44 14.53
CA GLU A 53 0.41 -11.00 15.55
C GLU A 53 1.85 -10.48 15.47
N LEU A 54 2.20 -9.73 14.43
CA LEU A 54 3.55 -9.21 14.25
C LEU A 54 3.76 -7.95 15.10
N SER A 55 4.80 -7.97 15.93
CA SER A 55 5.39 -6.75 16.47
C SER A 55 6.04 -5.91 15.37
N ILE A 56 6.23 -4.62 15.60
CA ILE A 56 6.88 -3.71 14.63
C ILE A 56 8.26 -4.22 14.16
N PRO A 57 9.16 -4.70 15.04
CA PRO A 57 10.42 -5.29 14.60
C PRO A 57 10.24 -6.55 13.73
N GLN A 58 9.29 -7.43 14.07
CA GLN A 58 9.00 -8.62 13.26
C GLN A 58 8.44 -8.25 11.89
N ALA A 59 7.54 -7.26 11.82
CA ALA A 59 7.05 -6.71 10.56
C ALA A 59 8.21 -6.13 9.72
N GLY A 60 9.13 -5.39 10.34
CA GLY A 60 10.33 -4.87 9.68
C GLY A 60 11.23 -5.98 9.11
N THR A 61 11.45 -7.06 9.86
CA THR A 61 12.21 -8.23 9.39
C THR A 61 11.53 -8.89 8.19
N LEU A 62 10.20 -9.08 8.24
CA LEU A 62 9.43 -9.62 7.13
C LEU A 62 9.53 -8.72 5.89
N ILE A 63 9.32 -7.42 6.05
CA ILE A 63 9.33 -6.45 4.95
C ILE A 63 10.71 -6.37 4.29
N ARG A 64 11.80 -6.43 5.06
CA ARG A 64 13.17 -6.41 4.54
C ARG A 64 13.48 -7.59 3.60
N GLY A 65 12.82 -8.73 3.80
CA GLY A 65 12.94 -9.90 2.92
C GLY A 65 11.93 -9.93 1.77
N ALA A 66 11.01 -8.97 1.69
CA ALA A 66 9.98 -8.94 0.66
C ALA A 66 10.52 -8.37 -0.67
N LEU A 67 10.01 -8.91 -1.78
CA LEU A 67 10.30 -8.39 -3.12
C LEU A 67 9.79 -6.95 -3.30
N ALA A 68 8.61 -6.66 -2.75
CA ALA A 68 8.01 -5.34 -2.71
C ALA A 68 6.98 -5.25 -1.58
N TYR A 69 6.66 -4.02 -1.16
CA TYR A 69 5.58 -3.68 -0.25
C TYR A 69 4.52 -2.86 -0.98
N VAL A 70 3.24 -3.13 -0.71
CA VAL A 70 2.10 -2.32 -1.17
C VAL A 70 1.23 -1.97 0.04
N GLY A 71 0.93 -0.69 0.23
CA GLY A 71 0.09 -0.27 1.35
C GLY A 71 -0.38 1.18 1.23
N VAL A 72 -1.40 1.52 2.01
CA VAL A 72 -1.89 2.89 2.13
C VAL A 72 -0.97 3.72 3.04
N ASP A 73 -1.15 5.04 3.06
CA ASP A 73 -0.53 5.97 4.02
C ASP A 73 -0.72 5.50 5.48
N THR A 74 0.26 4.76 6.01
CA THR A 74 0.32 4.26 7.38
C THR A 74 1.78 4.17 7.84
N SER A 75 2.00 4.00 9.14
CA SER A 75 3.34 3.79 9.71
C SER A 75 4.08 2.59 9.10
N ILE A 76 3.39 1.54 8.66
CA ILE A 76 4.02 0.36 8.06
C ILE A 76 4.59 0.68 6.67
N THR A 77 3.98 1.60 5.93
CA THR A 77 4.52 2.09 4.65
C THR A 77 5.83 2.84 4.84
N HIS A 78 5.95 3.63 5.92
CA HIS A 78 7.22 4.27 6.28
C HIS A 78 8.27 3.26 6.75
N LEU A 79 7.86 2.23 7.49
CA LEU A 79 8.74 1.14 7.88
C LEU A 79 9.30 0.41 6.65
N ALA A 80 8.48 0.19 5.62
CA ALA A 80 8.92 -0.44 4.38
C ALA A 80 9.99 0.39 3.65
N ALA A 81 9.77 1.69 3.53
CA ALA A 81 10.76 2.62 2.99
C ALA A 81 12.08 2.58 3.80
N ALA A 82 11.99 2.61 5.14
CA ALA A 82 13.16 2.52 6.01
C ALA A 82 13.90 1.18 5.90
N CYS A 83 13.18 0.09 5.61
CA CYS A 83 13.78 -1.23 5.33
C CYS A 83 14.47 -1.31 3.97
N ASN A 84 14.40 -0.25 3.16
CA ASN A 84 14.90 -0.19 1.79
C ASN A 84 14.20 -1.19 0.85
N THR A 85 12.97 -1.59 1.17
CA THR A 85 12.15 -2.48 0.35
C THR A 85 11.45 -1.64 -0.73
N PRO A 86 11.41 -2.10 -2.00
CA PRO A 86 10.61 -1.43 -3.03
C PRO A 86 9.18 -1.20 -2.55
N THR A 87 8.75 0.06 -2.46
CA THR A 87 7.54 0.46 -1.74
C THR A 87 6.58 1.14 -2.70
N ILE A 88 5.37 0.58 -2.84
CA ILE A 88 4.26 1.19 -3.57
C ILE A 88 3.28 1.72 -2.53
N ALA A 89 3.26 3.04 -2.37
CA ALA A 89 2.46 3.72 -1.37
C ALA A 89 1.21 4.35 -1.99
N LEU A 90 0.03 3.99 -1.50
CA LEU A 90 -1.26 4.44 -2.01
C LEU A 90 -1.73 5.65 -1.20
N PHE A 91 -1.86 6.79 -1.88
CA PHE A 91 -2.22 8.07 -1.27
C PHE A 91 -3.57 8.56 -1.79
N GLY A 92 -4.34 9.19 -0.92
CA GLY A 92 -5.62 9.79 -1.27
C GLY A 92 -5.72 11.19 -0.68
N PRO A 93 -6.53 11.39 0.39
CA PRO A 93 -6.76 12.72 0.94
C PRO A 93 -5.49 13.36 1.52
N THR A 94 -4.53 12.55 1.96
CA THR A 94 -3.29 13.03 2.59
C THR A 94 -2.28 13.57 1.57
N PRO A 95 -1.65 14.73 1.82
CA PRO A 95 -0.57 15.25 0.98
C PRO A 95 0.74 14.43 1.11
N PRO A 96 1.31 13.94 -0.01
CA PRO A 96 2.60 13.24 0.01
C PRO A 96 3.77 14.18 0.36
N THR A 97 3.60 15.49 0.20
CA THR A 97 4.57 16.48 0.69
C THR A 97 4.74 16.43 2.21
N ASN A 98 3.65 16.14 2.92
CA ASN A 98 3.63 16.12 4.38
C ASN A 98 3.94 14.73 4.96
N PHE A 99 3.43 13.68 4.32
CA PHE A 99 3.44 12.32 4.87
C PHE A 99 3.98 11.26 3.90
N GLY A 100 4.53 11.63 2.75
CA GLY A 100 5.17 10.68 1.85
C GLY A 100 6.36 9.99 2.55
N PRO A 101 6.56 8.68 2.38
CA PRO A 101 7.70 7.98 2.99
C PRO A 101 9.01 8.37 2.30
N TRP A 102 10.00 8.85 3.05
CA TRP A 102 11.26 9.34 2.47
C TRP A 102 12.18 8.17 2.11
N PRO A 103 12.84 8.19 0.93
CA PRO A 103 13.82 7.17 0.59
C PRO A 103 15.08 7.31 1.45
N ASN A 104 15.68 6.17 1.81
CA ASN A 104 16.92 6.15 2.58
C ASN A 104 18.03 6.93 1.84
N GLY A 105 18.71 7.83 2.56
CA GLY A 105 19.79 8.64 2.00
C GLY A 105 19.34 9.79 1.09
N PHE A 106 18.04 10.12 1.06
CA PHE A 106 17.56 11.31 0.34
C PHE A 106 18.23 12.59 0.87
N MET A 107 18.72 13.41 -0.06
CA MET A 107 19.31 14.72 0.19
C MET A 107 18.48 15.78 -0.53
N GLY A 108 17.86 16.68 0.23
CA GLY A 108 16.99 17.73 -0.29
C GLY A 108 15.91 18.12 0.71
N GLU A 109 15.08 19.11 0.36
CA GLU A 109 14.03 19.63 1.25
C GLU A 109 12.72 18.85 1.17
N GLN A 110 12.38 18.33 -0.02
CA GLN A 110 11.10 17.66 -0.28
C GLN A 110 11.24 16.65 -1.43
N PRO A 111 11.05 15.34 -1.20
CA PRO A 111 11.12 14.34 -2.28
C PRO A 111 9.93 14.38 -3.23
N TYR A 112 8.73 14.72 -2.74
CA TYR A 112 7.47 14.52 -3.49
C TYR A 112 6.79 15.83 -3.87
N ALA A 113 6.18 15.85 -5.05
CA ALA A 113 5.27 16.90 -5.46
C ALA A 113 3.91 16.73 -4.76
N LEU A 114 3.21 17.85 -4.52
CA LEU A 114 1.88 17.85 -3.89
C LEU A 114 0.86 17.02 -4.69
N ARG A 115 0.93 17.08 -6.02
CA ARG A 115 0.03 16.41 -6.95
C ARG A 115 0.80 15.73 -8.08
N ALA A 116 0.74 14.41 -8.12
CA ALA A 116 1.11 13.59 -9.26
C ALA A 116 0.33 12.27 -9.20
N ARG A 117 -0.26 11.82 -10.33
CA ARG A 117 -0.96 10.51 -10.39
C ARG A 117 -0.05 9.36 -9.97
N SER A 118 1.22 9.44 -10.38
CA SER A 118 2.30 8.54 -10.00
C SER A 118 3.59 9.35 -9.92
N GLN A 119 4.39 9.11 -8.88
CA GLN A 119 5.72 9.69 -8.74
C GLN A 119 6.64 8.69 -8.02
N THR A 120 7.89 8.61 -8.46
CA THR A 120 8.88 7.67 -7.91
C THR A 120 10.12 8.44 -7.50
N VAL A 121 10.59 8.20 -6.27
CA VAL A 121 11.84 8.73 -5.74
C VAL A 121 12.60 7.59 -5.09
N GLY A 122 13.79 7.29 -5.60
CA GLY A 122 14.53 6.08 -5.19
C GLY A 122 13.72 4.81 -5.50
N ASN A 123 13.58 3.94 -4.50
CA ASN A 123 12.82 2.69 -4.57
C ASN A 123 11.35 2.84 -4.13
N ILE A 124 10.86 4.07 -3.98
CA ILE A 124 9.52 4.35 -3.47
C ILE A 124 8.69 4.97 -4.59
N THR A 125 7.54 4.37 -4.87
CA THR A 125 6.53 4.89 -5.80
C THR A 125 5.28 5.28 -5.02
N ILE A 126 4.86 6.54 -5.11
CA ILE A 126 3.57 7.00 -4.60
C ILE A 126 2.57 7.00 -5.75
N LEU A 127 1.42 6.36 -5.54
CA LEU A 127 0.25 6.42 -6.41
C LEU A 127 -0.84 7.23 -5.72
N GLN A 128 -1.21 8.38 -6.27
CA GLN A 128 -2.30 9.19 -5.72
C GLN A 128 -3.63 8.81 -6.39
N GLY A 129 -4.69 8.70 -5.59
CA GLY A 129 -6.08 8.46 -6.02
C GLY A 129 -6.63 9.54 -6.95
N PRO A 130 -7.54 9.24 -7.90
CA PRO A 130 -8.08 10.24 -8.85
C PRO A 130 -8.91 11.33 -8.15
N GLY A 131 -9.07 12.46 -8.85
CA GLY A 131 -9.91 13.58 -8.44
C GLY A 131 -9.16 14.90 -8.29
N GLU A 132 -9.78 16.00 -8.72
CA GLU A 132 -9.23 17.36 -8.63
C GLU A 132 -9.05 17.85 -7.18
N CYS A 133 -9.81 17.24 -6.25
CA CYS A 133 -9.70 17.55 -4.83
C CYS A 133 -8.46 16.92 -4.18
N VAL A 134 -7.77 15.98 -4.84
CA VAL A 134 -6.69 15.19 -4.24
C VAL A 134 -5.36 15.96 -4.28
N PRO A 135 -4.61 16.07 -3.17
CA PRO A 135 -5.00 15.74 -1.79
C PRO A 135 -5.91 16.83 -1.18
N CYS A 136 -6.98 16.42 -0.49
CA CYS A 136 -7.98 17.34 0.08
C CYS A 136 -7.77 17.63 1.57
N ARG A 137 -6.83 16.94 2.24
CA ARG A 137 -6.52 17.05 3.68
C ARG A 137 -7.68 16.70 4.63
N LYS A 138 -8.67 15.95 4.15
CA LYS A 138 -9.83 15.51 4.94
C LYS A 138 -9.67 14.09 5.47
N ALA A 139 -10.45 13.73 6.49
CA ALA A 139 -10.50 12.35 7.00
C ALA A 139 -11.22 11.36 6.04
N GLY A 140 -11.97 11.89 5.07
CA GLY A 140 -12.66 11.19 3.98
C GLY A 140 -13.50 12.19 3.19
N CYS A 141 -14.35 11.75 2.25
CA CYS A 141 -15.12 12.64 1.38
C CYS A 141 -16.04 13.60 2.17
N GLU A 142 -16.60 13.14 3.30
CA GLU A 142 -17.40 13.95 4.23
C GLU A 142 -16.61 14.56 5.40
N ASP A 143 -15.28 14.47 5.37
CA ASP A 143 -14.40 14.88 6.47
C ASP A 143 -14.68 14.19 7.82
N LYS A 144 -15.02 12.90 7.76
CA LYS A 144 -15.18 12.03 8.93
C LYS A 144 -14.32 10.79 8.77
N ALA A 145 -13.76 10.28 9.86
CA ALA A 145 -12.93 9.07 9.85
C ALA A 145 -13.70 7.82 9.34
N SER A 146 -15.03 7.81 9.47
CA SER A 146 -15.89 6.74 8.96
C SER A 146 -16.36 6.94 7.52
N SER A 147 -16.08 8.09 6.91
CA SER A 147 -16.50 8.37 5.54
C SER A 147 -15.55 7.71 4.55
N ASN A 148 -16.08 7.30 3.40
CA ASN A 148 -15.29 6.72 2.35
C ASN A 148 -14.32 7.74 1.75
N SER A 149 -13.30 7.24 1.04
CA SER A 149 -12.38 8.06 0.28
C SER A 149 -12.44 7.61 -1.17
N GLU A 150 -13.29 8.26 -1.98
CA GLU A 150 -13.49 7.89 -3.39
C GLU A 150 -12.19 7.88 -4.20
N CYS A 151 -11.25 8.77 -3.85
CA CYS A 151 -9.92 8.77 -4.46
C CYS A 151 -9.16 7.45 -4.21
N LEU A 152 -9.33 6.78 -3.07
CA LEU A 152 -8.74 5.46 -2.83
C LEU A 152 -9.62 4.34 -3.41
N ASP A 153 -10.94 4.48 -3.34
CA ASP A 153 -11.88 3.50 -3.90
C ASP A 153 -11.75 3.36 -5.42
N HIS A 154 -11.44 4.45 -6.12
CA HIS A 154 -11.25 4.51 -7.57
C HIS A 154 -9.78 4.45 -8.01
N LEU A 155 -8.85 4.07 -7.12
CA LEU A 155 -7.46 3.82 -7.51
C LEU A 155 -7.35 2.41 -8.11
N GLU A 156 -7.25 2.34 -9.43
CA GLU A 156 -7.33 1.06 -10.17
C GLU A 156 -6.15 0.11 -9.86
N PRO A 157 -6.39 -1.20 -9.71
CA PRO A 157 -5.33 -2.20 -9.51
C PRO A 157 -4.28 -2.19 -10.61
N SER A 158 -4.64 -1.84 -11.85
CA SER A 158 -3.70 -1.74 -12.97
C SER A 158 -2.55 -0.77 -12.69
N GLN A 159 -2.82 0.36 -12.03
CA GLN A 159 -1.79 1.33 -11.66
C GLN A 159 -0.79 0.73 -10.65
N VAL A 160 -1.29 -0.06 -9.70
CA VAL A 160 -0.47 -0.76 -8.71
C VAL A 160 0.34 -1.88 -9.36
N ILE A 161 -0.27 -2.64 -10.26
CA ILE A 161 0.38 -3.71 -11.04
C ILE A 161 1.53 -3.14 -11.87
N GLU A 162 1.31 -2.06 -12.60
CA GLU A 162 2.36 -1.40 -13.38
C GLU A 162 3.52 -0.91 -12.51
N ALA A 163 3.21 -0.35 -11.33
CA ALA A 163 4.24 0.07 -10.37
C ALA A 163 5.03 -1.12 -9.82
N LEU A 164 4.36 -2.23 -9.49
CA LEU A 164 5.00 -3.48 -9.07
C LEU A 164 5.90 -4.06 -10.16
N GLN A 165 5.44 -4.11 -11.41
CA GLN A 165 6.24 -4.59 -12.54
C GLN A 165 7.53 -3.77 -12.68
N ARG A 166 7.44 -2.44 -12.66
CA ARG A 166 8.63 -1.56 -12.71
C ARG A 166 9.57 -1.76 -11.53
N ALA A 167 9.03 -1.99 -10.33
CA ALA A 167 9.80 -2.16 -9.11
C ALA A 167 10.53 -3.51 -9.03
N THR A 168 10.05 -4.54 -9.75
CA THR A 168 10.51 -5.93 -9.63
C THR A 168 11.27 -6.44 -10.86
N GLN A 169 11.34 -5.66 -11.94
CA GLN A 169 12.11 -5.95 -13.15
C GLN A 169 13.58 -5.49 -13.09
N GLN A 170 14.10 -5.16 -11.91
CA GLN A 170 15.49 -4.71 -11.69
C GLN A 170 16.38 -5.85 -11.23
#